data_AF-A0A3A4WLM0-F1
#
_entry.id   AF-A0A3A4WLM0-F1
#
_cell.length_a   1.000
_cell.length_b   1.000
_cell.length_c   1.000
_cell.angle_alpha   90.00
_cell.angle_beta   90.00
_cell.angle_gamma   90.00
#
_symmetry.space_group_name_H-M   'P 1'
#
loop_
_entity.id
_entity.type
_entity.pdbx_description
1 polymer ?
#
loop_
_entity_poly.entity_id
_entity_poly.type
_entity_poly.pdbx_seq_one_letter_code
_entity_poly.pdbx_strand_id
1 'polypeptide(L)'
;MEAILEFGRKIESEISQGRPFPEFHHCPFIGFIGPMRERVGCMLHPEIPLNHKIDYRGLSDYGGLACHTYFCPSNRLLTPVIKRMILQSVDDWYLYGLVITEHRLLTHFFNRVEGRLERPLTEEDALGSERFSEAIREFLSLKSGWPYREPPDSTPCNYFFSDGAYRKPPVVYPDPQQPPSPFHDLFHELTSRFDSTESLRAAEECLSDLIDRIVCAID
;
A
#
# COMPACT_ATOMS: atom_id res chain seq x y z
N MET A 1 -16.43 7.19 -29.10
CA MET A 1 -15.09 6.59 -29.28
C MET A 1 -14.02 7.66 -29.45
N GLU A 2 -14.13 8.55 -30.44
CA GLU A 2 -13.13 9.59 -30.74
C GLU A 2 -12.76 10.47 -29.53
N ALA A 3 -13.76 10.98 -28.80
CA ALA A 3 -13.53 11.79 -27.60
C ALA A 3 -12.75 11.06 -26.49
N ILE A 4 -12.95 9.74 -26.31
CA ILE A 4 -12.21 8.93 -25.32
C ILE A 4 -10.75 8.79 -25.77
N LEU A 5 -10.50 8.56 -27.06
CA LEU A 5 -9.15 8.46 -27.59
C LEU A 5 -8.41 9.79 -27.54
N GLU A 6 -9.10 10.91 -27.80
CA GLU A 6 -8.54 12.25 -27.67
C GLU A 6 -8.18 12.57 -26.22
N PHE A 7 -9.07 12.27 -25.28
CA PHE A 7 -8.78 12.38 -23.86
C PHE A 7 -7.55 11.55 -23.46
N GLY A 8 -7.47 10.29 -23.90
CA GLY A 8 -6.32 9.42 -23.62
C GLY A 8 -5.00 10.03 -24.06
N ARG A 9 -4.91 10.46 -25.33
CA ARG A 9 -3.70 11.12 -25.87
C ARG A 9 -3.33 12.39 -25.13
N LYS A 10 -4.33 13.21 -24.77
CA LYS A 10 -4.10 14.43 -24.01
C LYS A 10 -3.49 14.11 -22.65
N ILE A 11 -4.09 13.20 -21.90
CA ILE A 11 -3.61 12.84 -20.56
C ILE A 11 -2.24 12.15 -20.62
N GLU A 12 -1.99 11.28 -21.60
CA GLU A 12 -0.66 10.70 -21.82
C GLU A 12 0.43 11.76 -22.03
N SER A 13 0.10 12.87 -22.69
CA SER A 13 1.03 13.99 -22.88
C SER A 13 1.30 14.79 -21.60
N GLU A 14 0.41 14.70 -20.62
CA GLU A 14 0.49 15.41 -19.33
C GLU A 14 1.06 14.54 -18.19
N ILE A 15 0.93 13.21 -18.29
CA ILE A 15 1.44 12.28 -17.28
C ILE A 15 2.97 12.26 -17.29
N SER A 16 3.57 12.30 -16.10
CA SER A 16 5.01 12.09 -15.92
C SER A 16 5.46 10.79 -16.57
N GLN A 17 6.50 10.88 -17.39
CA GLN A 17 7.14 9.71 -17.98
C GLN A 17 8.07 8.99 -16.98
N GLY A 18 8.32 9.60 -15.81
CA GLY A 18 9.05 8.97 -14.72
C GLY A 18 8.20 7.87 -14.08
N ARG A 19 8.59 6.61 -14.32
CA ARG A 19 7.93 5.43 -13.75
C ARG A 19 8.79 4.87 -12.61
N PRO A 20 8.18 4.42 -11.50
CA PRO A 20 8.93 3.72 -10.45
C PRO A 20 9.59 2.43 -10.97
N PHE A 21 8.92 1.76 -11.92
CA PHE A 21 9.40 0.57 -12.61
C PHE A 21 9.11 0.71 -14.11
N PRO A 22 10.05 0.36 -15.01
CA PRO A 22 9.84 0.46 -16.47
C PRO A 22 8.58 -0.26 -16.97
N GLU A 23 8.24 -1.38 -16.35
CA GLU A 23 7.09 -2.24 -16.68
C GLU A 23 5.76 -1.65 -16.21
N PHE A 24 5.77 -0.62 -15.37
CA PHE A 24 4.54 0.00 -14.87
C PHE A 24 4.09 1.08 -15.85
N HIS A 25 2.92 0.89 -16.44
CA HIS A 25 2.24 1.86 -17.28
C HIS A 25 1.23 2.66 -16.46
N HIS A 26 1.29 3.99 -16.60
CA HIS A 26 0.27 4.89 -16.10
C HIS A 26 -0.89 4.93 -17.10
N CYS A 27 -1.98 4.24 -16.77
CA CYS A 27 -3.17 4.28 -17.61
C CYS A 27 -3.81 5.68 -17.54
N PRO A 28 -3.95 6.39 -18.68
CA PRO A 28 -4.52 7.76 -18.70
C PRO A 28 -6.00 7.81 -18.32
N PHE A 29 -6.65 6.64 -18.21
CA PHE A 29 -8.07 6.50 -17.92
C PHE A 29 -8.37 6.17 -16.46
N ILE A 30 -7.38 6.24 -15.57
CA ILE A 30 -7.60 6.19 -14.12
C ILE A 30 -7.88 7.61 -13.61
N GLY A 31 -8.98 7.78 -12.89
CA GLY A 31 -9.36 9.08 -12.35
C GLY A 31 -10.52 8.96 -11.36
N PHE A 32 -11.06 10.10 -10.94
CA PHE A 32 -12.24 10.12 -10.07
C PHE A 32 -13.51 9.76 -10.84
N ILE A 33 -14.24 8.78 -10.33
CA ILE A 33 -15.50 8.26 -10.86
C ILE A 33 -16.61 8.40 -9.82
N GLY A 34 -17.84 8.17 -10.27
CA GLY A 34 -19.04 8.33 -9.44
C GLY A 34 -19.71 9.69 -9.66
N PRO A 35 -20.98 9.85 -9.24
CA PRO A 35 -21.75 11.08 -9.50
C PRO A 35 -21.11 12.33 -8.93
N MET A 36 -20.38 12.21 -7.80
CA MET A 36 -19.73 13.31 -7.11
C MET A 36 -18.20 13.24 -7.20
N ARG A 37 -17.65 12.36 -8.06
CA ARG A 37 -16.20 12.11 -8.16
C ARG A 37 -15.59 11.67 -6.84
N GLU A 38 -16.35 10.89 -6.08
CA GLU A 38 -16.04 10.51 -4.70
C GLU A 38 -14.98 9.41 -4.55
N ARG A 39 -14.64 8.70 -5.63
CA ARG A 39 -13.69 7.58 -5.57
C ARG A 39 -12.83 7.47 -6.82
N VAL A 40 -11.63 6.92 -6.70
CA VAL A 40 -10.77 6.62 -7.85
C VAL A 40 -11.23 5.33 -8.54
N GLY A 41 -11.19 5.31 -9.87
CA GLY A 41 -11.50 4.12 -10.65
C GLY A 41 -11.22 4.25 -12.15
N CYS A 42 -11.62 3.23 -12.90
CA CYS A 42 -11.39 3.14 -14.34
C CYS A 42 -12.53 3.79 -15.13
N MET A 43 -12.22 4.86 -15.87
CA MET A 43 -13.18 5.56 -16.74
C MET A 43 -13.58 4.73 -17.97
N LEU A 44 -12.85 3.66 -18.30
CA LEU A 44 -13.18 2.75 -19.40
C LEU A 44 -14.16 1.63 -19.01
N HIS A 45 -14.49 1.51 -17.71
CA HIS A 45 -15.31 0.41 -17.22
C HIS A 45 -16.76 0.51 -17.77
N PRO A 46 -17.41 -0.61 -18.16
CA PRO A 46 -18.78 -0.58 -18.70
C PRO A 46 -19.83 -0.08 -17.69
N GLU A 47 -19.50 -0.11 -16.40
CA GLU A 47 -20.37 0.41 -15.32
C GLU A 47 -20.31 1.94 -15.17
N ILE A 48 -19.46 2.64 -15.93
CA ILE A 48 -19.52 4.09 -16.02
C ILE A 48 -20.76 4.47 -16.83
N PRO A 49 -21.69 5.29 -16.30
CA PRO A 49 -22.94 5.61 -16.99
C PRO A 49 -22.73 6.18 -18.41
N LEU A 50 -21.70 7.00 -18.59
CA LEU A 50 -21.33 7.61 -19.88
C LEU A 50 -20.82 6.59 -20.92
N ASN A 51 -20.48 5.37 -20.50
CA ASN A 51 -19.99 4.33 -21.40
C ASN A 51 -21.12 3.49 -22.00
N HIS A 52 -22.38 3.65 -21.55
CA HIS A 52 -23.54 2.94 -22.09
C HIS A 52 -23.36 1.40 -22.13
N LYS A 53 -22.77 0.83 -21.06
CA LYS A 53 -22.44 -0.60 -20.95
C LYS A 53 -21.42 -1.13 -21.96
N ILE A 54 -20.80 -0.26 -22.75
CA ILE A 54 -19.71 -0.62 -23.64
C ILE A 54 -18.43 -0.74 -22.79
N ASP A 55 -17.74 -1.87 -22.92
CA ASP A 55 -16.46 -2.09 -22.27
C ASP A 55 -15.32 -1.50 -23.11
N TYR A 56 -14.80 -0.36 -22.67
CA TYR A 56 -13.69 0.31 -23.35
C TYR A 56 -12.32 -0.09 -22.81
N ARG A 57 -12.21 -1.05 -21.86
CA ARG A 57 -10.93 -1.39 -21.22
C ARG A 57 -9.86 -1.90 -22.20
N GLY A 58 -10.28 -2.34 -23.39
CA GLY A 58 -9.38 -2.62 -24.51
C GLY A 58 -8.53 -1.43 -24.99
N LEU A 59 -8.87 -0.21 -24.59
CA LEU A 59 -8.11 1.01 -24.89
C LEU A 59 -6.97 1.31 -23.90
N SER A 60 -6.83 0.54 -22.82
CA SER A 60 -5.72 0.70 -21.87
C SER A 60 -4.43 0.03 -22.35
N ASP A 61 -3.28 0.50 -21.88
CA ASP A 61 -1.96 -0.12 -22.17
C ASP A 61 -1.93 -1.63 -21.87
N TYR A 62 -2.51 -2.03 -20.73
CA TYR A 62 -2.52 -3.43 -20.30
C TYR A 62 -3.51 -4.29 -21.10
N GLY A 63 -4.44 -3.66 -21.82
CA GLY A 63 -5.52 -4.33 -22.54
C GLY A 63 -6.66 -4.83 -21.64
N GLY A 64 -7.80 -5.12 -22.27
CA GLY A 64 -9.03 -5.47 -21.56
C GLY A 64 -8.94 -6.74 -20.70
N LEU A 65 -8.19 -7.75 -21.15
CA LEU A 65 -8.04 -9.01 -20.42
C LEU A 65 -7.28 -8.82 -19.10
N ALA A 66 -6.17 -8.09 -19.13
CA ALA A 66 -5.39 -7.82 -17.93
C ALA A 66 -6.21 -6.97 -16.94
N CYS A 67 -6.86 -5.90 -17.43
CA CYS A 67 -7.72 -5.07 -16.58
C CYS A 67 -8.91 -5.83 -15.99
N HIS A 68 -9.40 -6.89 -16.64
CA HIS A 68 -10.52 -7.68 -16.14
C HIS A 68 -10.09 -8.75 -15.14
N THR A 69 -8.91 -9.34 -15.32
CA THR A 69 -8.47 -10.53 -14.58
C THR A 69 -7.46 -10.25 -13.48
N TYR A 70 -6.85 -9.06 -13.49
CA TYR A 70 -5.85 -8.71 -12.51
C TYR A 70 -6.46 -8.47 -11.13
N PHE A 71 -5.95 -9.20 -10.14
CA PHE A 71 -6.19 -8.97 -8.72
C PHE A 71 -4.86 -8.76 -8.02
N CYS A 72 -4.76 -7.71 -7.21
CA CYS A 72 -3.61 -7.49 -6.33
C CYS A 72 -3.36 -8.74 -5.46
N PRO A 73 -2.09 -9.17 -5.23
CA PRO A 73 -1.78 -10.30 -4.37
C PRO A 73 -2.47 -10.24 -3.01
N SER A 74 -2.58 -9.04 -2.43
CA SER A 74 -3.26 -8.79 -1.16
C SER A 74 -4.71 -9.23 -1.13
N ASN A 75 -5.39 -9.31 -2.27
CA ASN A 75 -6.75 -9.87 -2.33
C ASN A 75 -6.80 -11.32 -1.83
N ARG A 76 -5.75 -12.11 -2.11
CA ARG A 76 -5.63 -13.52 -1.75
C ARG A 76 -4.76 -13.75 -0.51
N LEU A 77 -3.74 -12.91 -0.31
CA LEU A 77 -2.73 -13.10 0.73
C LEU A 77 -3.08 -12.45 2.07
N LEU A 78 -3.92 -11.40 2.08
CA LEU A 78 -4.40 -10.80 3.33
C LEU A 78 -5.74 -11.40 3.74
N THR A 79 -5.91 -11.58 5.04
CA THR A 79 -7.18 -12.05 5.61
C THR A 79 -8.29 -11.01 5.40
N PRO A 80 -9.57 -11.42 5.33
CA PRO A 80 -10.69 -10.48 5.26
C PRO A 80 -10.73 -9.50 6.43
N VAL A 81 -10.30 -9.92 7.63
CA VAL A 81 -10.21 -9.07 8.84
C VAL A 81 -9.23 -7.92 8.59
N ILE A 82 -7.98 -8.22 8.22
CA ILE A 82 -6.95 -7.21 7.93
C ILE A 82 -7.41 -6.24 6.84
N LYS A 83 -8.00 -6.76 5.75
CA LYS A 83 -8.50 -5.91 4.66
C LYS A 83 -9.56 -4.92 5.12
N ARG A 84 -10.48 -5.33 6.00
CA ARG A 84 -11.51 -4.43 6.56
C ARG A 84 -10.93 -3.42 7.54
N MET A 85 -10.00 -3.82 8.40
CA MET A 85 -9.30 -2.91 9.31
C MET A 85 -8.62 -1.78 8.54
N ILE A 86 -7.92 -2.10 7.45
CA ILE A 86 -7.29 -1.10 6.58
C ILE A 86 -8.36 -0.20 5.93
N LEU A 87 -9.43 -0.77 5.38
CA LEU A 87 -10.50 0.00 4.74
C LEU A 87 -11.23 0.95 5.70
N GLN A 88 -11.38 0.57 6.97
CA GLN A 88 -11.97 1.40 8.01
C GLN A 88 -11.02 2.49 8.50
N SER A 89 -9.72 2.22 8.48
CA SER A 89 -8.69 3.10 9.03
C SER A 89 -8.09 4.07 8.02
N VAL A 90 -8.32 3.90 6.71
CA VAL A 90 -7.79 4.79 5.67
C VAL A 90 -8.90 5.70 5.13
N ASP A 91 -8.64 7.00 5.06
CA ASP A 91 -9.57 8.04 4.61
C ASP A 91 -9.23 8.59 3.23
N ASP A 92 -8.00 8.35 2.74
CA ASP A 92 -7.56 8.80 1.42
C ASP A 92 -7.13 7.65 0.50
N TRP A 93 -7.42 7.82 -0.79
CA TRP A 93 -7.16 6.79 -1.81
C TRP A 93 -5.66 6.61 -2.10
N TYR A 94 -4.83 7.61 -1.82
CA TYR A 94 -3.41 7.58 -2.14
C TYR A 94 -2.67 6.69 -1.15
N LEU A 95 -2.88 6.89 0.15
CA LEU A 95 -2.35 6.01 1.19
C LEU A 95 -2.87 4.58 1.00
N TYR A 96 -4.17 4.41 0.74
CA TYR A 96 -4.74 3.08 0.48
C TYR A 96 -4.04 2.37 -0.67
N GLY A 97 -3.92 3.03 -1.84
CA GLY A 97 -3.28 2.47 -3.02
C GLY A 97 -1.81 2.13 -2.78
N LEU A 98 -1.13 2.95 -2.00
CA LEU A 98 0.26 2.75 -1.63
C LEU A 98 0.47 1.51 -0.74
N VAL A 99 -0.34 1.36 0.31
CA VAL A 99 -0.14 0.31 1.33
C VAL A 99 -0.81 -1.00 0.98
N ILE A 100 -1.96 -0.99 0.28
CA ILE A 100 -2.72 -2.23 0.06
C ILE A 100 -1.92 -3.24 -0.77
N THR A 101 -0.98 -2.80 -1.59
CA THR A 101 -0.11 -3.69 -2.36
C THR A 101 1.02 -4.33 -1.53
N GLU A 102 1.30 -3.81 -0.33
CA GLU A 102 2.37 -4.22 0.58
C GLU A 102 1.96 -5.39 1.48
N HIS A 103 1.49 -6.49 0.88
CA HIS A 103 0.96 -7.63 1.65
C HIS A 103 1.94 -8.16 2.72
N ARG A 104 3.25 -8.17 2.44
CA ARG A 104 4.26 -8.62 3.40
C ARG A 104 4.38 -7.69 4.59
N LEU A 105 4.52 -6.38 4.35
CA LEU A 105 4.56 -5.35 5.40
C LEU A 105 3.35 -5.49 6.32
N LEU A 106 2.16 -5.59 5.73
CA LEU A 106 0.90 -5.74 6.44
C LEU A 106 0.86 -7.05 7.25
N THR A 107 1.23 -8.18 6.64
CA THR A 107 1.30 -9.47 7.34
C THR A 107 2.27 -9.44 8.52
N HIS A 108 3.50 -8.95 8.33
CA HIS A 108 4.48 -8.88 9.41
C HIS A 108 4.02 -7.97 10.55
N PHE A 109 3.33 -6.87 10.25
CA PHE A 109 2.82 -5.96 11.26
C PHE A 109 1.67 -6.59 12.06
N PHE A 110 0.64 -7.09 11.38
CA PHE A 110 -0.51 -7.68 12.05
C PHE A 110 -0.13 -8.95 12.83
N ASN A 111 0.82 -9.76 12.35
CA ASN A 111 1.35 -10.89 13.12
C ASN A 111 2.00 -10.45 14.44
N ARG A 112 2.60 -9.25 14.51
CA ARG A 112 3.13 -8.71 15.78
C ARG A 112 2.03 -8.26 16.72
N VAL A 113 1.00 -7.59 16.18
CA VAL A 113 -0.17 -7.20 16.96
C VAL A 113 -0.82 -8.45 17.57
N GLU A 114 -1.08 -9.47 16.75
CA GLU A 114 -1.64 -10.75 17.21
C GLU A 114 -0.71 -11.47 18.20
N GLY A 115 0.61 -11.42 17.98
CA GLY A 115 1.59 -11.96 18.91
C GLY A 115 1.58 -11.26 20.28
N ARG A 116 1.34 -9.95 20.31
CA ARG A 116 1.22 -9.15 21.55
C ARG A 116 -0.12 -9.39 22.26
N LEU A 117 -1.19 -9.64 21.51
CA LEU A 117 -2.51 -10.01 22.02
C LEU A 117 -2.60 -11.49 22.46
N GLU A 118 -1.64 -12.32 22.06
CA GLU A 118 -1.66 -13.78 22.21
C GLU A 118 -2.90 -14.46 21.57
N ARG A 119 -3.50 -13.82 20.56
CA ARG A 119 -4.63 -14.36 19.79
C ARG A 119 -4.74 -13.68 18.41
N PRO A 120 -5.43 -14.32 17.44
CA PRO A 120 -5.78 -13.67 16.18
C PRO A 120 -6.69 -12.46 16.37
N LEU A 121 -6.59 -11.50 15.44
CA LEU A 121 -7.50 -10.36 15.35
C LEU A 121 -8.85 -10.79 14.77
N THR A 122 -9.90 -10.14 15.25
CA THR A 122 -11.29 -10.32 14.84
C THR A 122 -11.85 -9.03 14.26
N GLU A 123 -13.02 -9.10 13.62
CA GLU A 123 -13.69 -7.88 13.13
C GLU A 123 -14.10 -6.95 14.28
N GLU A 124 -14.44 -7.52 15.44
CA GLU A 124 -14.91 -6.77 16.61
C GLU A 124 -13.82 -5.88 17.21
N ASP A 125 -12.56 -6.31 17.14
CA ASP A 125 -11.39 -5.57 17.65
C ASP A 125 -11.22 -4.19 17.01
N ALA A 126 -11.73 -3.99 15.79
CA ALA A 126 -11.62 -2.73 15.05
C ALA A 126 -12.93 -1.93 15.00
N LEU A 127 -14.06 -2.51 15.43
CA LEU A 127 -15.36 -1.88 15.24
C LEU A 127 -15.53 -0.65 16.15
N GLY A 128 -15.59 0.54 15.53
CA GLY A 128 -15.98 1.78 16.20
C GLY A 128 -14.91 2.40 17.11
N SER A 129 -13.69 1.86 17.12
CA SER A 129 -12.57 2.43 17.89
C SER A 129 -11.79 3.44 17.03
N GLU A 130 -11.98 4.72 17.31
CA GLU A 130 -11.21 5.79 16.64
C GLU A 130 -9.72 5.68 16.98
N ARG A 131 -9.39 5.34 18.23
CA ARG A 131 -7.99 5.15 18.66
C ARG A 131 -7.29 4.02 17.89
N PHE A 132 -8.00 2.92 17.63
CA PHE A 132 -7.50 1.84 16.79
C PHE A 132 -7.25 2.33 15.37
N SER A 133 -8.24 3.01 14.79
CA SER A 133 -8.18 3.52 13.41
C SER A 133 -7.05 4.54 13.23
N GLU A 134 -6.86 5.44 14.20
CA GLU A 134 -5.76 6.40 14.24
C GLU A 134 -4.39 5.71 14.27
N ALA A 135 -4.21 4.71 15.15
CA ALA A 135 -2.94 3.99 15.26
C ALA A 135 -2.62 3.17 13.99
N ILE A 136 -3.63 2.54 13.38
CA ILE A 136 -3.46 1.88 12.07
C ILE A 136 -3.10 2.91 11.00
N ARG A 137 -3.79 4.04 10.92
CA ARG A 137 -3.50 5.10 9.94
C ARG A 137 -2.07 5.63 10.08
N GLU A 138 -1.60 5.80 11.31
CA GLU A 138 -0.24 6.23 11.61
C GLU A 138 0.80 5.18 11.15
N PHE A 139 0.56 3.90 11.43
CA PHE A 139 1.40 2.81 10.90
C PHE A 139 1.42 2.80 9.36
N LEU A 140 0.26 2.90 8.71
CA LEU A 140 0.18 2.92 7.25
C LEU A 140 0.93 4.12 6.66
N SER A 141 0.88 5.27 7.34
CA SER A 141 1.58 6.49 6.95
C SER A 141 3.10 6.36 6.99
N LEU A 142 3.66 5.39 7.73
CA LEU A 142 5.09 5.08 7.64
C LEU A 142 5.50 4.70 6.21
N LYS A 143 4.59 4.14 5.40
CA LYS A 143 4.95 3.78 4.01
C LYS A 143 5.29 5.00 3.15
N SER A 144 4.77 6.20 3.44
CA SER A 144 5.18 7.43 2.77
C SER A 144 6.22 8.23 3.57
N GLY A 145 6.14 8.20 4.90
CA GLY A 145 6.93 9.06 5.79
C GLY A 145 8.05 8.39 6.58
N TRP A 146 8.45 7.15 6.28
CA TRP A 146 9.50 6.45 7.03
C TRP A 146 10.85 7.18 6.97
N PRO A 147 11.38 7.70 8.09
CA PRO A 147 12.56 8.57 8.08
C PRO A 147 13.87 7.81 7.87
N TYR A 148 13.86 6.49 8.01
CA TYR A 148 15.05 5.64 7.92
C TYR A 148 15.18 4.95 6.55
N ARG A 149 14.50 5.44 5.51
CA ARG A 149 14.55 4.86 4.16
C ARG A 149 15.79 5.31 3.38
N GLU A 150 16.42 4.38 2.65
CA GLU A 150 17.48 4.72 1.69
C GLU A 150 17.16 4.25 0.25
N PRO A 151 17.31 5.11 -0.78
CA PRO A 151 17.56 6.55 -0.68
C PRO A 151 16.31 7.29 -0.15
N PRO A 152 16.48 8.41 0.58
CA PRO A 152 15.35 9.18 1.16
C PRO A 152 14.32 9.63 0.12
N ASP A 153 14.78 9.91 -1.11
CA ASP A 153 13.94 10.36 -2.22
C ASP A 153 13.35 9.22 -3.06
N SER A 154 13.50 7.96 -2.63
CA SER A 154 12.89 6.83 -3.35
C SER A 154 11.38 6.94 -3.29
N THR A 155 10.75 6.91 -4.47
CA THR A 155 9.29 6.88 -4.58
C THR A 155 8.77 5.69 -3.78
N PRO A 156 7.84 5.89 -2.83
CA PRO A 156 7.23 4.81 -2.09
C PRO A 156 6.40 3.99 -3.10
N CYS A 157 6.99 2.94 -3.68
CA CYS A 157 6.30 2.06 -4.61
C CYS A 157 6.66 0.62 -4.28
N ASN A 158 5.70 -0.29 -4.47
CA ASN A 158 5.92 -1.71 -4.28
C ASN A 158 5.85 -2.43 -5.62
N TYR A 159 6.84 -3.27 -5.88
CA TYR A 159 6.80 -4.19 -7.00
C TYR A 159 6.04 -5.47 -6.60
N PHE A 160 4.79 -5.58 -7.04
CA PHE A 160 3.86 -6.59 -6.52
C PHE A 160 3.76 -7.89 -7.35
N PHE A 161 4.45 -8.01 -8.49
CA PHE A 161 4.32 -9.18 -9.36
C PHE A 161 4.93 -10.47 -8.79
N SER A 162 5.66 -10.41 -7.67
CA SER A 162 6.22 -11.57 -6.93
C SER A 162 7.05 -12.53 -7.79
N ASP A 163 7.55 -12.09 -8.94
CA ASP A 163 8.41 -12.84 -9.87
C ASP A 163 9.90 -12.81 -9.46
N GLY A 164 10.24 -12.01 -8.44
CA GLY A 164 11.60 -11.83 -7.95
C GLY A 164 12.47 -10.87 -8.75
N ALA A 165 11.92 -10.16 -9.75
CA ALA A 165 12.63 -9.20 -10.59
C ALA A 165 13.13 -7.99 -9.79
N TYR A 166 12.34 -7.51 -8.84
CA TYR A 166 12.69 -6.39 -7.97
C TYR A 166 12.65 -6.84 -6.52
N ARG A 167 13.84 -6.94 -5.91
CA ARG A 167 13.99 -7.29 -4.49
C ARG A 167 14.28 -6.03 -3.69
N LYS A 168 13.61 -5.88 -2.54
CA LYS A 168 13.95 -4.84 -1.57
C LYS A 168 15.38 -5.06 -1.06
N PRO A 169 16.19 -4.01 -0.93
CA PRO A 169 17.55 -4.13 -0.39
C PRO A 169 17.52 -4.69 1.04
N PRO A 170 18.59 -5.37 1.48
CA PRO A 170 18.70 -5.82 2.86
C PRO A 170 18.75 -4.62 3.83
N VAL A 171 18.31 -4.84 5.07
CA VAL A 171 18.40 -3.83 6.13
C VAL A 171 19.87 -3.55 6.43
N VAL A 172 20.23 -2.26 6.50
CA VAL A 172 21.57 -1.83 6.94
C VAL A 172 21.54 -1.53 8.43
N TYR A 173 22.28 -2.30 9.21
CA TYR A 173 22.44 -2.10 10.65
C TYR A 173 23.72 -1.32 10.99
N PRO A 174 23.76 -0.59 12.13
CA PRO A 174 24.93 0.20 12.51
C PRO A 174 26.16 -0.66 12.81
N ASP A 175 25.97 -1.84 13.41
CA ASP A 175 27.01 -2.84 13.63
C ASP A 175 26.68 -4.11 12.81
N PRO A 176 27.51 -4.49 11.81
CA PRO A 176 27.28 -5.70 11.01
C PRO A 176 27.34 -7.01 11.80
N GLN A 177 27.92 -7.02 13.01
CA GLN A 177 28.02 -8.22 13.84
C GLN A 177 26.88 -8.36 14.84
N GLN A 178 26.05 -7.33 15.01
CA GLN A 178 24.95 -7.38 15.95
C GLN A 178 23.84 -8.34 15.46
N PRO A 179 23.09 -8.98 16.37
CA PRO A 179 21.92 -9.74 15.98
C PRO A 179 20.86 -8.84 15.32
N PRO A 180 20.10 -9.34 14.33
CA PRO A 180 19.01 -8.58 13.74
C PRO A 180 18.01 -8.12 14.80
N SER A 181 17.46 -6.91 14.60
CA SER A 181 16.35 -6.41 15.40
C SER A 181 15.20 -7.40 15.41
N PRO A 182 14.43 -7.51 16.51
CA PRO A 182 13.16 -8.19 16.50
C PRO A 182 12.29 -7.74 15.33
N PHE A 183 12.32 -6.46 14.94
CA PHE A 183 11.53 -5.86 13.84
C PHE A 183 12.14 -6.02 12.44
N HIS A 184 13.12 -6.92 12.26
CA HIS A 184 13.86 -7.11 10.99
C HIS A 184 12.96 -7.16 9.75
N ASP A 185 11.90 -7.98 9.76
CA ASP A 185 11.02 -8.11 8.59
C ASP A 185 10.31 -6.80 8.24
N LEU A 186 9.88 -6.02 9.25
CA LEU A 186 9.25 -4.72 9.01
C LEU A 186 10.27 -3.70 8.49
N PHE A 187 11.48 -3.71 9.02
CA PHE A 187 12.57 -2.87 8.51
C PHE A 187 12.97 -3.23 7.08
N HIS A 188 12.94 -4.51 6.71
CA HIS A 188 13.19 -4.95 5.34
C HIS A 188 12.10 -4.43 4.39
N GLU A 189 10.83 -4.58 4.78
CA GLU A 189 9.70 -4.13 3.98
C GLU A 189 9.61 -2.59 3.87
N LEU A 190 10.09 -1.85 4.87
CA LEU A 190 10.21 -0.39 4.87
C LEU A 190 11.51 0.13 4.22
N THR A 191 12.36 -0.77 3.71
CA THR A 191 13.65 -0.46 3.07
C THR A 191 14.56 0.37 3.98
N SER A 192 14.69 -0.07 5.23
CA SER A 192 15.38 0.67 6.29
C SER A 192 16.90 0.59 6.22
N ARG A 193 17.51 1.70 6.62
CA ARG A 193 18.92 1.85 6.95
C ARG A 193 19.08 2.63 8.25
N PHE A 194 20.01 2.16 9.08
CA PHE A 194 20.35 2.80 10.34
C PHE A 194 21.85 3.11 10.39
N ASP A 195 22.19 4.39 10.49
CA ASP A 195 23.59 4.84 10.59
C ASP A 195 24.11 4.88 12.04
N SER A 196 23.22 4.73 13.02
CA SER A 196 23.57 4.73 14.45
C SER A 196 22.66 3.82 15.27
N THR A 197 23.18 3.33 16.40
CA THR A 197 22.37 2.57 17.38
C THR A 197 21.18 3.37 17.89
N GLU A 198 21.29 4.70 17.96
CA GLU A 198 20.19 5.59 18.34
C GLU A 198 19.06 5.58 17.31
N SER A 199 19.38 5.69 16.02
CA SER A 199 18.38 5.61 14.93
C SER A 199 17.67 4.27 14.90
N LEU A 200 18.38 3.17 15.16
CA LEU A 200 17.80 1.85 15.27
C LEU A 200 16.81 1.77 16.44
N ARG A 201 17.23 2.20 17.65
CA ARG A 201 16.36 2.18 18.83
C ARG A 201 15.12 3.04 18.64
N ALA A 202 15.26 4.24 18.09
CA ALA A 202 14.13 5.12 17.82
C ALA A 202 13.13 4.49 16.81
N ALA A 203 13.62 3.73 15.83
CA ALA A 203 12.76 2.99 14.90
C ALA A 203 12.04 1.81 15.57
N GLU A 204 12.72 1.09 16.47
CA GLU A 204 12.14 0.00 17.25
C GLU A 204 11.05 0.52 18.21
N GLU A 205 11.33 1.63 18.91
CA GLU A 205 10.38 2.32 19.80
C GLU A 205 9.15 2.78 19.01
N CYS A 206 9.33 3.42 17.86
CA CYS A 206 8.23 3.84 17.00
C CYS A 206 7.28 2.69 16.62
N LEU A 207 7.81 1.54 16.20
CA LEU A 207 6.98 0.38 15.86
C LEU A 207 6.35 -0.28 17.10
N SER A 208 7.09 -0.36 18.20
CA SER A 208 6.59 -0.92 19.47
C SER A 208 5.43 -0.10 20.02
N ASP A 209 5.56 1.23 20.04
CA ASP A 209 4.54 2.15 20.52
C ASP A 209 3.25 2.05 19.69
N LEU A 210 3.37 1.93 18.36
CA LEU A 210 2.21 1.73 17.48
C LEU A 210 1.49 0.42 17.76
N ILE A 211 2.23 -0.68 17.96
CA ILE A 211 1.66 -1.98 18.28
C ILE A 211 0.97 -1.93 19.64
N ASP A 212 1.62 -1.36 20.65
CA ASP A 212 1.07 -1.25 22.00
C ASP A 212 -0.19 -0.36 22.02
N ARG A 213 -0.23 0.73 21.24
CA ARG A 213 -1.43 1.56 21.08
C ARG A 213 -2.59 0.81 20.45
N ILE A 214 -2.33 -0.03 19.45
CA ILE A 214 -3.37 -0.87 18.82
C ILE A 214 -3.89 -1.89 19.83
N VAL A 215 -3.01 -2.57 20.55
CA VAL A 215 -3.36 -3.57 21.57
C VAL A 215 -4.22 -2.92 22.66
N CYS A 216 -3.79 -1.79 23.22
CA CYS A 216 -4.54 -1.05 24.23
C CYS A 216 -5.86 -0.44 23.72
N ALA A 217 -6.07 -0.35 22.40
CA ALA A 217 -7.32 0.15 21.83
C ALA A 217 -8.38 -0.95 21.61
N ILE A 218 -7.99 -2.22 21.81
CA ILE A 218 -8.85 -3.41 21.71
C ILE A 218 -9.41 -3.81 23.09
N ASP A 219 -8.70 -3.45 24.17
CA ASP A 219 -9.12 -3.64 25.58
C ASP A 219 -10.20 -2.63 26.02
#